data_AF-V6MI26-F1
#
_entry.id   AF-V6MI26-F1
#
_cell.length_a   1.000
_cell.length_b   1.000
_cell.length_c   1.000
_cell.angle_alpha   90.00
_cell.angle_beta   90.00
_cell.angle_gamma   90.00
#
_symmetry.space_group_name_H-M   'P 1'
#
loop_
_entity.id
_entity.type
_entity.pdbx_description
1 polymer ?
#
loop_
_entity_poly.entity_id
_entity_poly.type
_entity_poly.pdbx_seq_one_letter_code
_entity_poly.pdbx_strand_id
1 'polypeptide(L)'
;MQKLAVGLAMMTFLYFVVLWTAFAMYHVMFQTPFDHNWDQSGMFIGIWMVTIPYLILGFILRYFSERPVMEAFQISLLTVVCERVSIYVIGYAYASHGYGNPEPLQFIRGEAAPYYTPAYIFAGGIISVLLAMVVARIRVNRANRV
;
A
#
# COMPACT_ATOMS: atom_id res chain seq x y z
N MET A 1 20.96 8.18 -2.97
CA MET A 1 20.12 7.42 -3.93
C MET A 1 19.98 5.94 -3.55
N GLN A 2 21.06 5.23 -3.22
CA GLN A 2 21.00 3.80 -2.87
C GLN A 2 20.02 3.45 -1.72
N LYS A 3 20.03 4.21 -0.61
CA LYS A 3 19.10 3.98 0.52
C LYS A 3 17.62 4.10 0.13
N LEU A 4 17.30 5.04 -0.76
CA LEU A 4 15.94 5.24 -1.27
C LEU A 4 15.51 4.08 -2.16
N ALA A 5 16.38 3.63 -3.07
CA ALA A 5 16.10 2.47 -3.92
C ALA A 5 15.86 1.18 -3.11
N VAL A 6 16.66 0.95 -2.06
CA VAL A 6 16.47 -0.19 -1.15
C VAL A 6 15.14 -0.06 -0.40
N GLY A 7 14.81 1.13 0.10
CA GLY A 7 13.54 1.38 0.77
C GLY A 7 12.32 1.14 -0.14
N LEU A 8 12.41 1.55 -1.40
CA LEU A 8 11.38 1.29 -2.41
C LEU A 8 11.25 -0.20 -2.72
N ALA A 9 12.35 -0.92 -2.95
CA ALA A 9 12.33 -2.35 -3.22
C ALA A 9 11.70 -3.13 -2.05
N MET A 10 12.06 -2.75 -0.82
CA MET A 10 11.47 -3.31 0.40
C MET A 10 9.97 -3.02 0.47
N MET A 11 9.54 -1.80 0.17
CA MET A 11 8.12 -1.46 0.12
C MET A 11 7.37 -2.28 -0.92
N THR A 12 7.88 -2.39 -2.15
CA THR A 12 7.26 -3.21 -3.20
C THR A 12 7.09 -4.66 -2.75
N PHE A 13 8.11 -5.24 -2.11
CA PHE A 13 8.04 -6.59 -1.57
C PHE A 13 7.00 -6.72 -0.44
N LEU A 14 6.98 -5.79 0.52
CA LEU A 14 5.99 -5.77 1.60
C LEU A 14 4.57 -5.64 1.08
N TYR A 15 4.35 -4.77 0.08
CA TYR A 15 3.07 -4.61 -0.59
C TYR A 15 2.60 -5.92 -1.22
N PHE A 16 3.47 -6.62 -1.94
CA PHE A 16 3.14 -7.91 -2.55
C PHE A 16 2.74 -8.94 -1.50
N VAL A 17 3.52 -9.07 -0.41
CA VAL A 17 3.23 -10.00 0.68
C VAL A 17 1.90 -9.65 1.36
N VAL A 18 1.69 -8.38 1.72
CA VAL A 18 0.47 -7.93 2.40
C VAL A 18 -0.76 -8.14 1.52
N LEU A 19 -0.66 -7.82 0.23
CA LEU A 19 -1.76 -8.00 -0.71
C LEU A 19 -2.15 -9.48 -0.82
N TRP A 20 -1.16 -10.36 -1.00
CA TRP A 20 -1.39 -11.80 -1.07
C TRP A 20 -2.03 -12.34 0.21
N THR A 21 -1.50 -11.95 1.37
CA THR A 21 -2.05 -12.35 2.67
C THR A 21 -3.47 -11.84 2.86
N ALA A 22 -3.76 -10.58 2.50
CA ALA A 22 -5.10 -10.01 2.62
C ALA A 22 -6.12 -10.73 1.74
N PHE A 23 -5.76 -11.09 0.50
CA PHE A 23 -6.62 -11.90 -0.37
C PHE A 23 -6.88 -13.29 0.21
N ALA A 24 -5.82 -13.99 0.65
CA ALA A 24 -5.96 -15.31 1.24
C ALA A 24 -6.84 -15.28 2.51
N MET A 25 -6.63 -14.30 3.38
CA MET A 25 -7.43 -14.13 4.60
C MET A 25 -8.88 -13.77 4.30
N TYR A 26 -9.13 -12.89 3.33
CA TYR A 26 -10.50 -12.56 2.92
C TYR A 26 -11.25 -13.82 2.48
N HIS A 27 -10.64 -14.64 1.63
CA HIS A 27 -11.25 -15.88 1.16
C HIS A 27 -11.55 -16.85 2.30
N VAL A 28 -10.62 -17.02 3.24
CA VAL A 28 -10.81 -17.89 4.41
C VAL A 28 -11.91 -17.38 5.34
N MET A 29 -11.98 -16.07 5.58
CA MET A 29 -12.92 -15.48 6.54
C MET A 29 -14.34 -15.38 5.99
N PHE A 30 -14.49 -14.96 4.74
CA PHE A 30 -15.81 -14.67 4.14
C PHE A 30 -16.32 -15.80 3.25
N GLN A 31 -15.53 -16.87 3.05
CA GLN A 31 -15.88 -18.06 2.26
C GLN A 31 -16.43 -17.73 0.86
N THR A 32 -16.05 -16.57 0.33
CA THR A 32 -16.53 -16.01 -0.94
C THR A 32 -15.33 -15.52 -1.74
N PRO A 33 -15.40 -15.55 -3.07
CA PRO A 33 -14.33 -14.98 -3.89
C PRO A 33 -14.36 -13.45 -3.78
N PHE A 34 -13.20 -12.82 -3.91
CA PHE A 34 -13.03 -11.37 -3.66
C PHE A 34 -13.80 -10.49 -4.66
N ASP A 35 -14.18 -11.05 -5.79
CA ASP A 35 -14.95 -10.45 -6.87
C ASP A 35 -16.48 -10.51 -6.64
N HIS A 36 -16.96 -11.21 -5.61
CA HIS A 36 -18.41 -11.31 -5.37
C HIS A 36 -19.00 -10.06 -4.70
N ASN A 37 -18.25 -9.44 -3.78
CA ASN A 37 -18.65 -8.21 -3.10
C ASN A 37 -17.46 -7.23 -3.07
N TRP A 38 -17.30 -6.50 -4.18
CA TRP A 38 -16.16 -5.59 -4.40
C TRP A 38 -16.00 -4.51 -3.34
N ASP A 39 -17.11 -4.01 -2.77
CA ASP A 39 -17.04 -2.97 -1.76
C ASP A 39 -16.50 -3.54 -0.44
N GLN A 40 -16.98 -4.71 -0.02
CA GLN A 40 -16.54 -5.36 1.21
C GLN A 40 -15.09 -5.88 1.11
N SER A 41 -14.76 -6.57 0.01
CA SER A 41 -13.40 -7.06 -0.23
C SER A 41 -12.43 -5.91 -0.42
N GLY A 42 -12.83 -4.89 -1.18
CA GLY A 42 -12.04 -3.70 -1.42
C GLY A 42 -11.72 -2.94 -0.13
N MET A 43 -12.70 -2.79 0.77
CA MET A 43 -12.48 -2.15 2.07
C MET A 43 -11.55 -2.98 2.95
N PHE A 44 -11.78 -4.28 3.06
CA PHE A 44 -10.95 -5.18 3.87
C PHE A 44 -9.49 -5.16 3.41
N ILE A 45 -9.25 -5.40 2.12
CA ILE A 45 -7.90 -5.43 1.54
C ILE A 45 -7.27 -4.03 1.58
N GLY A 46 -8.04 -2.99 1.30
CA GLY A 46 -7.58 -1.61 1.34
C GLY A 46 -7.04 -1.19 2.71
N ILE A 47 -7.72 -1.58 3.80
CA ILE A 47 -7.24 -1.32 5.16
C ILE A 47 -5.88 -1.95 5.39
N TRP A 48 -5.68 -3.20 4.98
CA TRP A 48 -4.40 -3.90 5.11
C TRP A 48 -3.28 -3.19 4.34
N MET A 49 -3.55 -2.83 3.08
CA MET A 49 -2.60 -2.19 2.18
C MET A 49 -2.19 -0.79 2.64
N VAL A 50 -3.11 -0.01 3.23
CA VAL A 50 -2.83 1.33 3.79
C VAL A 50 -2.03 1.27 5.09
N THR A 51 -2.17 0.20 5.86
CA THR A 51 -1.64 0.16 7.24
C THR A 51 -0.35 -0.64 7.34
N ILE A 52 -0.38 -1.93 7.01
CA ILE A 52 0.68 -2.87 7.37
C ILE A 52 2.03 -2.53 6.71
N PRO A 53 2.13 -2.28 5.39
CA PRO A 53 3.41 -1.97 4.74
C PRO A 53 4.08 -0.75 5.38
N TYR A 54 3.30 0.27 5.73
CA TYR A 54 3.78 1.54 6.27
C TYR A 54 4.16 1.45 7.76
N LEU A 55 3.42 0.66 8.55
CA LEU A 55 3.81 0.35 9.92
C LEU A 55 5.15 -0.39 9.94
N ILE A 56 5.31 -1.40 9.08
CA ILE A 56 6.55 -2.17 8.98
C ILE A 56 7.69 -1.28 8.49
N LEU A 57 7.49 -0.47 7.45
CA LEU A 57 8.49 0.48 6.97
C LEU A 57 8.94 1.43 8.08
N GLY A 58 7.99 2.06 8.78
CA GLY A 58 8.30 2.96 9.89
C GLY A 58 9.10 2.25 10.99
N PHE A 59 8.74 1.00 11.30
CA PHE A 59 9.47 0.18 12.27
C PHE A 59 10.90 -0.12 11.79
N ILE A 60 11.10 -0.52 10.53
CA ILE A 60 12.44 -0.81 9.99
C ILE A 60 13.30 0.46 10.02
N LEU A 61 12.80 1.58 9.50
CA LEU A 61 13.55 2.82 9.45
C LEU A 61 13.94 3.32 10.85
N ARG A 62 13.07 3.15 11.85
CA ARG A 62 13.37 3.46 13.25
C ARG A 62 14.67 2.82 13.76
N TYR A 63 14.99 1.60 13.33
CA TYR A 63 16.17 0.86 13.78
C TYR A 63 17.39 1.01 12.87
N PHE A 64 17.18 1.18 11.57
CA PHE A 64 18.25 1.11 10.56
C PHE A 64 18.59 2.46 9.92
N SER A 65 17.81 3.50 10.16
CA SER A 65 18.03 4.84 9.61
C SER A 65 18.60 5.83 10.62
N GLU A 66 19.45 6.74 10.14
CA GLU A 66 19.94 7.91 10.88
C GLU A 66 18.90 9.03 10.90
N ARG A 67 18.03 9.09 9.89
CA ARG A 67 16.99 10.13 9.72
C ARG A 67 15.62 9.48 9.49
N PRO A 68 15.13 8.68 10.45
CA PRO A 68 14.03 7.75 10.24
C PRO A 68 12.74 8.42 9.77
N VAL A 69 12.39 9.58 10.33
CA VAL A 69 11.15 10.31 9.97
C VAL A 69 11.23 10.91 8.56
N MET A 70 12.37 11.48 8.18
CA MET A 70 12.56 12.08 6.86
C MET A 70 12.57 10.99 5.77
N GLU A 71 13.29 9.88 6.00
CA GLU A 71 13.31 8.76 5.07
C GLU A 71 11.93 8.08 4.98
N ALA A 72 11.20 7.96 6.10
CA ALA A 72 9.84 7.44 6.11
C ALA A 72 8.89 8.30 5.26
N PHE A 73 8.97 9.64 5.39
CA PHE A 73 8.20 10.55 4.54
C PHE A 73 8.55 10.38 3.05
N GLN A 74 9.83 10.42 2.70
CA GLN A 74 10.28 10.34 1.31
C GLN A 74 9.91 9.03 0.63
N ILE A 75 10.21 7.90 1.29
CA ILE A 75 9.92 6.57 0.75
C ILE A 75 8.40 6.38 0.65
N SER A 76 7.65 6.70 1.70
CA SER A 76 6.20 6.52 1.71
C SER A 76 5.52 7.39 0.67
N LEU A 77 5.87 8.67 0.56
CA LEU A 77 5.28 9.57 -0.43
C LEU A 77 5.54 9.08 -1.85
N LEU A 78 6.79 8.70 -2.14
CA LEU A 78 7.16 8.21 -3.46
C LEU A 78 6.46 6.88 -3.78
N THR A 79 6.41 5.94 -2.84
CA THR A 79 5.67 4.69 -3.00
C THR A 79 4.18 4.96 -3.24
N VAL A 80 3.57 5.88 -2.48
CA VAL A 80 2.16 6.25 -2.66
C VAL A 80 1.92 6.71 -4.10
N VAL A 81 2.67 7.72 -4.54
CA VAL A 81 2.49 8.29 -5.89
C VAL A 81 2.73 7.24 -6.97
N CYS A 82 3.84 6.51 -6.90
CA CYS A 82 4.17 5.49 -7.90
C CYS A 82 3.13 4.39 -7.98
N GLU A 83 2.61 3.92 -6.83
CA GLU A 83 1.59 2.87 -6.81
C GLU A 83 0.30 3.34 -7.48
N ARG A 84 -0.23 4.51 -7.12
CA ARG A 84 -1.50 5.03 -7.67
C ARG A 84 -1.37 5.29 -9.17
N VAL A 85 -0.27 5.92 -9.58
CA VAL A 85 0.01 6.16 -11.00
C VAL A 85 0.12 4.83 -11.75
N SER A 86 0.86 3.85 -11.22
CA SER A 86 1.04 2.55 -11.90
C SER A 86 -0.28 1.78 -12.03
N ILE A 87 -1.06 1.67 -10.96
CA ILE A 87 -2.36 0.99 -10.99
C ILE A 87 -3.30 1.67 -11.98
N TYR A 88 -3.36 3.01 -11.95
CA TYR A 88 -4.19 3.77 -12.88
C TYR A 88 -3.76 3.59 -14.33
N VAL A 89 -2.46 3.69 -14.63
CA VAL A 89 -1.91 3.53 -15.99
C VAL A 89 -2.15 2.13 -16.52
N ILE A 90 -1.89 1.10 -15.70
CA ILE A 90 -2.16 -0.29 -16.06
C ILE A 90 -3.66 -0.47 -16.34
N GLY A 91 -4.52 -0.05 -15.42
CA GLY A 91 -5.96 -0.15 -15.58
C GLY A 91 -6.50 0.58 -16.80
N TYR A 92 -6.01 1.79 -17.08
CA TYR A 92 -6.35 2.55 -18.28
C TYR A 92 -5.93 1.82 -19.56
N ALA A 93 -4.71 1.27 -19.59
CA ALA A 93 -4.22 0.51 -20.73
C ALA A 93 -5.08 -0.74 -21.00
N TYR A 94 -5.51 -1.46 -19.96
CA TYR A 94 -6.39 -2.62 -20.13
C TYR A 94 -7.84 -2.23 -20.49
N ALA A 95 -8.40 -1.20 -19.85
CA ALA A 95 -9.76 -0.73 -20.12
C ALA A 95 -9.93 -0.26 -21.58
N SER A 96 -8.91 0.37 -22.15
CA SER A 96 -8.93 0.86 -23.54
C SER A 96 -8.85 -0.24 -24.60
N HIS A 97 -8.50 -1.48 -24.25
CA HIS A 97 -8.20 -2.55 -25.20
C HIS A 97 -9.26 -3.67 -25.33
N GLY A 98 -10.29 -3.75 -24.47
CA GLY A 98 -11.14 -4.96 -24.49
C GLY A 98 -12.56 -4.88 -23.92
N TYR A 99 -12.93 -3.80 -23.25
CA TYR A 99 -14.26 -3.63 -22.66
C TYR A 99 -14.78 -2.28 -23.12
N GLY A 100 -16.02 -2.18 -23.62
CA GLY A 100 -16.55 -1.02 -24.36
C GLY A 100 -16.50 0.35 -23.66
N ASN A 101 -15.31 0.90 -23.43
CA ASN A 101 -14.98 2.11 -22.68
C ASN A 101 -15.64 2.20 -21.28
N PRO A 102 -15.48 1.22 -20.38
CA PRO A 102 -15.77 1.47 -18.96
C PRO A 102 -14.80 2.54 -18.43
N GLU A 103 -15.29 3.38 -17.53
CA GLU A 103 -14.45 4.34 -16.83
C GLU A 103 -13.28 3.59 -16.16
N PRO A 104 -12.01 3.99 -16.34
CA PRO A 104 -10.85 3.20 -15.93
C PRO A 104 -10.87 2.79 -14.45
N LEU A 105 -11.41 3.67 -13.60
CA LEU A 105 -11.54 3.40 -12.16
C LEU A 105 -12.52 2.26 -11.87
N GLN A 106 -13.63 2.18 -12.61
CA GLN A 106 -14.61 1.09 -12.45
C GLN A 106 -14.01 -0.23 -12.93
N PHE A 107 -13.31 -0.22 -14.07
CA PHE A 107 -12.61 -1.39 -14.58
C PHE A 107 -11.56 -1.92 -13.58
N ILE A 108 -10.71 -1.04 -13.03
CA ILE A 108 -9.71 -1.44 -12.04
C ILE A 108 -10.36 -2.08 -10.82
N ARG A 109 -11.44 -1.49 -10.30
CA ARG A 109 -12.14 -2.01 -9.11
C ARG A 109 -12.79 -3.37 -9.38
N GLY A 110 -13.37 -3.57 -10.55
CA GLY A 110 -14.05 -4.82 -10.91
C GLY A 110 -13.08 -5.97 -11.19
N GLU A 111 -11.95 -5.69 -11.85
CA GLU A 111 -11.15 -6.74 -12.50
C GLU A 111 -9.75 -6.96 -11.89
N ALA A 112 -9.15 -5.94 -11.27
CA ALA A 112 -7.72 -6.01 -10.92
C ALA A 112 -7.43 -5.69 -9.45
N ALA A 113 -8.02 -4.62 -8.92
CA ALA A 113 -7.73 -4.10 -7.59
C ALA A 113 -9.02 -3.56 -6.95
N PRO A 114 -9.84 -4.42 -6.31
CA PRO A 114 -11.09 -4.02 -5.65
C PRO A 114 -10.90 -2.93 -4.60
N TYR A 115 -9.72 -2.91 -3.97
CA TYR A 115 -9.32 -1.94 -2.96
C TYR A 115 -9.00 -0.55 -3.52
N TYR A 116 -8.86 -0.39 -4.84
CA TYR A 116 -8.51 0.88 -5.49
C TYR A 116 -9.71 1.84 -5.58
N THR A 117 -10.21 2.24 -4.42
CA THR A 117 -11.36 3.14 -4.25
C THR A 117 -10.91 4.60 -4.11
N PRO A 118 -11.78 5.60 -4.33
CA PRO A 118 -11.45 6.99 -4.02
C PRO A 118 -10.96 7.19 -2.57
N ALA A 119 -11.57 6.50 -1.60
CA ALA A 119 -11.14 6.53 -0.21
C ALA A 119 -9.70 6.01 -0.05
N TYR A 120 -9.34 4.92 -0.73
CA TYR A 120 -7.98 4.39 -0.74
C TYR A 120 -6.97 5.34 -1.40
N ILE A 121 -7.37 5.97 -2.51
CA ILE A 121 -6.51 6.90 -3.25
C ILE A 121 -6.19 8.13 -2.39
N PHE A 122 -7.20 8.76 -1.80
CA PHE A 122 -7.03 10.01 -1.06
C PHE A 122 -6.70 9.80 0.42
N ALA A 123 -7.61 9.18 1.17
CA ALA A 123 -7.41 8.99 2.60
C ALA A 123 -6.29 7.98 2.86
N GLY A 124 -6.24 6.89 2.08
CA GLY A 124 -5.19 5.88 2.19
C GLY A 124 -3.79 6.46 1.99
N GLY A 125 -3.58 7.29 0.95
CA GLY A 125 -2.29 7.92 0.69
C GLY A 125 -1.79 8.79 1.85
N ILE A 126 -2.66 9.66 2.39
CA ILE A 126 -2.29 10.56 3.50
C ILE A 126 -2.05 9.75 4.78
N ILE A 127 -2.98 8.85 5.13
CA ILE A 127 -2.91 8.06 6.36
C ILE A 127 -1.66 7.17 6.36
N SER A 128 -1.35 6.53 5.24
CA SER A 128 -0.16 5.69 5.08
C SER A 128 1.16 6.44 5.37
N VAL A 129 1.33 7.62 4.79
CA VAL A 129 2.53 8.45 5.00
C VAL A 129 2.64 8.86 6.47
N LEU A 130 1.53 9.30 7.07
CA LEU A 130 1.49 9.68 8.48
C LEU A 130 1.81 8.51 9.40
N LEU A 131 1.26 7.32 9.13
CA LEU A 131 1.52 6.11 9.91
C LEU A 131 3.01 5.76 9.91
N ALA A 132 3.64 5.73 8.73
CA ALA A 132 5.07 5.46 8.63
C ALA A 132 5.91 6.46 9.43
N MET A 133 5.60 7.75 9.32
CA MET A 133 6.29 8.81 10.05
C MET A 133 6.10 8.72 11.57
N VAL A 134 4.87 8.44 12.02
CA VAL A 134 4.55 8.30 13.44
C VAL A 134 5.34 7.13 14.03
N VAL A 135 5.31 5.96 13.41
CA VAL A 135 6.06 4.78 13.89
C VAL A 135 7.56 5.04 13.87
N ALA A 136 8.06 5.66 12.80
CA ALA A 136 9.48 6.03 12.68
C ALA A 136 9.94 7.01 13.77
N ARG A 137 9.02 7.85 14.29
CA ARG A 137 9.30 8.85 15.33
C ARG A 137 9.34 8.28 16.75
N ILE A 138 8.66 7.17 17.02
CA ILE A 138 8.59 6.59 18.38
C ILE A 138 10.02 6.34 18.87
N ARG A 139 10.46 7.05 19.93
CA ARG A 139 11.83 6.91 20.45
C ARG A 139 12.06 5.47 20.93
N VAL A 140 13.19 4.89 20.57
CA VAL A 140 13.75 3.73 21.28
C VAL A 140 14.72 4.31 22.29
N ASN A 141 14.62 3.96 23.57
CA ASN A 141 15.72 4.16 24.50
C ASN A 141 16.90 3.30 24.00
N ARG A 142 17.82 3.90 23.24
CA ARG A 142 19.03 3.25 22.70
C ARG A 142 20.09 2.95 23.78
N ALA A 143 19.71 2.99 25.06
CA ALA A 143 20.62 2.87 26.21
C ALA A 143 21.22 1.46 26.39
N ASN A 144 20.75 0.43 25.68
CA ASN A 144 21.18 -0.96 25.87
C ASN A 144 21.77 -1.62 24.61
N ARG A 145 22.39 -0.85 23.71
CA ARG A 145 23.18 -1.41 22.60
C ARG A 145 24.66 -1.12 22.82
N VAL A 146 25.27 -1.89 23.70
CA VAL A 146 26.73 -2.07 23.84
C VAL A 146 27.03 -3.49 23.42
#